data_AF-A0A7V5KWY7-F1
#
_entry.id   AF-A0A7V5KWY7-F1
#
_cell.length_a   1.000
_cell.length_b   1.000
_cell.length_c   1.000
_cell.angle_alpha   90.00
_cell.angle_beta   90.00
_cell.angle_gamma   90.00
#
_symmetry.space_group_name_H-M   'P 1'
#
loop_
_entity.id
_entity.type
_entity.pdbx_description
1 polymer ?
#
loop_
_entity_poly.entity_id
_entity_poly.type
_entity_poly.pdbx_seq_one_letter_code
_entity_poly.pdbx_strand_id
1 'polypeptide(L)'
;EGVIASKIAAHAADLVKGIPGARERDDEMAERRNNLDWKGQIELSMDPARAARFRKEGLSDKGPACSMCGSYCAIQVFNRSEHNLEKELKNDESGSNCG
;
A
#
# COMPACT_ATOMS: atom_id res chain seq x y z
N GLU A 1 -19.33 -16.37 4.00
CA GLU A 1 -17.85 -16.39 4.14
C GLU A 1 -17.17 -17.34 3.16
N GLY A 2 -17.70 -18.56 2.98
CA GLY A 2 -17.14 -19.54 2.03
C GLY A 2 -16.94 -19.03 0.60
N VAL A 3 -17.86 -18.22 0.07
CA VAL A 3 -17.76 -17.67 -1.30
C VAL A 3 -16.54 -16.76 -1.48
N ILE A 4 -16.18 -15.96 -0.47
CA ILE A 4 -14.99 -15.09 -0.54
C ILE A 4 -13.72 -15.94 -0.42
N ALA A 5 -13.71 -16.93 0.48
CA ALA A 5 -12.59 -17.86 0.62
C ALA A 5 -12.32 -18.63 -0.70
N SER A 6 -13.38 -19.09 -1.38
CA SER A 6 -13.26 -19.75 -2.69
C SER A 6 -12.72 -18.80 -3.77
N LYS A 7 -13.13 -17.53 -3.78
CA LYS A 7 -12.60 -16.51 -4.71
C LYS A 7 -11.12 -16.24 -4.47
N ILE A 8 -10.69 -16.17 -3.21
CA ILE A 8 -9.27 -16.02 -2.86
C ILE A 8 -8.47 -17.23 -3.35
N ALA A 9 -8.98 -18.45 -3.12
CA ALA A 9 -8.33 -19.67 -3.57
C ALA A 9 -8.22 -19.76 -5.10
N ALA A 10 -9.27 -19.36 -5.82
CA ALA A 10 -9.26 -19.30 -7.28
C ALA A 10 -8.22 -18.30 -7.79
N HIS A 11 -8.22 -17.08 -7.25
CA HIS A 11 -7.25 -16.04 -7.60
C HIS A 11 -5.80 -16.47 -7.33
N ALA A 12 -5.55 -17.12 -6.17
CA ALA A 12 -4.23 -17.68 -5.86
C ALA A 12 -3.80 -18.76 -6.86
N ALA A 13 -4.73 -19.61 -7.32
CA ALA A 13 -4.44 -20.59 -8.37
C ALA A 13 -4.14 -19.92 -9.72
N ASP A 14 -4.84 -18.84 -10.05
CA ASP A 14 -4.64 -18.08 -11.30
C ASP A 14 -3.28 -17.37 -11.32
N LEU A 15 -2.82 -16.85 -10.17
CA LEU A 15 -1.47 -16.29 -10.00
C LEU A 15 -0.39 -17.34 -10.23
N VAL A 16 -0.52 -18.53 -9.65
CA VAL A 16 0.45 -19.64 -9.82
C VAL A 16 0.48 -20.15 -11.26
N LYS A 17 -0.68 -20.17 -11.92
CA LYS A 17 -0.80 -20.55 -13.33
C LYS A 17 -0.27 -19.48 -14.29
N GLY A 18 0.02 -18.27 -13.80
CA GLY A 18 0.54 -17.17 -14.62
C GLY A 18 -0.49 -16.63 -15.61
N ILE A 19 -1.78 -16.62 -15.23
CA ILE A 19 -2.83 -16.08 -16.11
C ILE A 19 -2.57 -14.58 -16.35
N PRO A 20 -2.55 -14.12 -17.61
CA PRO A 20 -2.40 -12.69 -17.92
C PRO A 20 -3.46 -11.85 -17.21
N GLY A 21 -3.04 -10.77 -16.54
CA GLY A 21 -3.92 -9.87 -15.80
C GLY A 21 -4.25 -10.27 -14.36
N ALA A 22 -3.93 -11.50 -13.92
CA ALA A 22 -4.17 -11.90 -12.52
C ALA A 22 -3.32 -11.07 -11.55
N ARG A 23 -2.07 -10.79 -11.91
CA ARG A 23 -1.12 -10.05 -11.08
C ARG A 23 -1.37 -8.54 -11.06
N GLU A 24 -1.90 -7.98 -12.15
CA GLU A 24 -2.11 -6.52 -12.28
C GLU A 24 -2.98 -5.97 -11.15
N ARG A 25 -4.00 -6.72 -10.74
CA ARG A 25 -4.86 -6.35 -9.61
C ARG A 25 -4.13 -6.32 -8.27
N ASP A 26 -3.21 -7.27 -8.03
CA ASP A 26 -2.40 -7.30 -6.82
C ASP A 26 -1.35 -6.18 -6.82
N ASP A 27 -0.76 -5.90 -7.99
CA ASP A 27 0.22 -4.85 -8.18
C ASP A 27 -0.42 -3.46 -7.94
N GLU A 28 -1.62 -3.21 -8.51
CA GLU A 28 -2.37 -1.98 -8.25
C GLU A 28 -2.72 -1.84 -6.75
N MET A 29 -3.16 -2.93 -6.11
CA MET A 29 -3.43 -2.92 -4.66
C MET A 29 -2.16 -2.67 -3.84
N ALA A 30 -1.00 -3.17 -4.28
CA ALA A 30 0.29 -2.92 -3.63
C ALA A 30 0.70 -1.44 -3.75
N GLU A 31 0.48 -0.82 -4.91
CA GLU A 31 0.74 0.61 -5.14
C GLU A 31 -0.14 1.48 -4.22
N ARG A 32 -1.44 1.20 -4.15
CA ARG A 32 -2.36 1.91 -3.21
C ARG A 32 -1.91 1.77 -1.76
N ARG A 33 -1.42 0.60 -1.36
CA ARG A 33 -0.86 0.36 -0.01
C ARG A 33 0.39 1.19 0.24
N ASN A 34 1.30 1.28 -0.73
CA ASN A 34 2.53 2.06 -0.61
C ASN A 34 2.24 3.57 -0.46
N ASN A 35 1.23 4.05 -1.17
CA ASN A 35 0.76 5.44 -1.11
C ASN A 35 -0.14 5.74 0.10
N LEU A 36 -0.40 4.75 0.96
CA LEU A 36 -1.36 4.84 2.07
C LEU A 36 -2.76 5.31 1.63
N ASP A 37 -3.13 5.01 0.38
CA ASP A 37 -4.46 5.28 -0.19
C ASP A 37 -5.44 4.17 0.21
N TRP A 38 -6.03 4.35 1.38
CA TRP A 38 -7.01 3.42 1.95
C TRP A 38 -8.28 3.33 1.11
N LYS A 39 -8.68 4.42 0.43
CA LYS A 39 -9.91 4.42 -0.36
C LYS A 39 -9.74 3.54 -1.59
N GLY A 40 -8.66 3.75 -2.35
CA GLY A 40 -8.32 2.92 -3.51
C GLY A 40 -8.09 1.46 -3.12
N GLN A 41 -7.41 1.20 -2.00
CA GLN A 41 -7.20 -0.17 -1.52
C GLN A 41 -8.51 -0.90 -1.17
N ILE A 42 -9.47 -0.20 -0.55
CA ILE A 42 -10.78 -0.78 -0.19
C ILE A 42 -11.60 -1.07 -1.45
N GLU A 43 -11.61 -0.15 -2.42
CA GLU A 43 -12.32 -0.32 -3.70
C GLU A 43 -11.80 -1.52 -4.49
N LEU A 44 -10.48 -1.75 -4.49
CA LEU A 44 -9.85 -2.88 -5.16
C LEU A 44 -9.99 -4.21 -4.40
N SER A 45 -10.40 -4.19 -3.15
CA SER A 45 -10.49 -5.41 -2.32
C SER A 45 -11.59 -6.37 -2.79
N MET A 46 -11.49 -7.66 -2.43
CA MET A 46 -12.51 -8.66 -2.79
C MET A 46 -13.85 -8.45 -2.04
N ASP A 47 -13.83 -7.75 -0.92
CA ASP A 47 -15.00 -7.42 -0.10
C ASP A 47 -14.83 -6.00 0.50
N PRO A 48 -15.22 -4.95 -0.24
CA PRO A 48 -15.04 -3.56 0.17
C PRO A 48 -15.79 -3.23 1.46
N ALA A 49 -16.98 -3.80 1.67
CA ALA A 49 -17.80 -3.55 2.85
C ALA A 49 -17.11 -4.05 4.12
N ARG A 50 -16.53 -5.26 4.05
CA ARG A 50 -15.77 -5.85 5.16
C ARG A 50 -14.46 -5.10 5.40
N ALA A 51 -13.73 -4.73 4.35
CA ALA A 51 -12.48 -3.98 4.46
C ALA A 51 -12.69 -2.60 5.10
N ALA A 52 -13.74 -1.87 4.68
CA ALA A 52 -14.11 -0.58 5.27
C ALA A 52 -14.48 -0.71 6.76
N ARG A 53 -15.21 -1.77 7.13
CA ARG A 53 -15.59 -2.04 8.52
C ARG A 53 -14.36 -2.28 9.40
N PHE A 54 -13.43 -3.13 8.96
CA PHE A 54 -12.20 -3.39 9.73
C PHE A 54 -11.32 -2.16 9.88
N ARG A 55 -11.24 -1.31 8.85
CA ARG A 55 -10.55 -0.03 8.97
C ARG A 55 -11.22 0.86 10.02
N LYS A 56 -12.55 0.97 9.99
CA LYS A 56 -13.33 1.76 10.95
C LYS A 56 -13.19 1.25 12.39
N GLU A 57 -13.16 -0.06 12.59
CA GLU A 57 -12.92 -0.70 13.90
C GLU A 57 -11.50 -0.46 14.39
N GLY A 58 -10.51 -0.49 13.49
CA GLY A 58 -9.11 -0.23 13.79
C GLY A 58 -8.71 1.24 13.79
N LEU A 59 -9.64 2.20 13.70
CA LEU A 59 -9.34 3.63 13.72
C LEU A 59 -9.05 4.09 15.16
N SER A 60 -7.88 3.72 15.71
CA SER A 60 -7.40 4.31 16.98
C SER A 60 -6.63 5.61 16.77
N ASP A 61 -6.08 5.84 15.57
CA ASP A 61 -5.27 7.03 15.28
C ASP A 61 -5.65 7.65 13.94
N LYS A 62 -5.82 8.98 13.92
CA LYS A 62 -6.06 9.81 12.72
C LYS A 62 -4.83 9.90 11.80
N GLY A 63 -3.85 9.01 11.95
CA GLY A 63 -2.63 8.96 11.16
C GLY A 63 -2.84 8.30 9.80
N PRO A 64 -1.91 8.50 8.86
CA PRO A 64 -1.99 7.89 7.52
C PRO A 64 -1.77 6.37 7.53
N ALA A 65 -1.23 5.82 8.63
CA ALA A 65 -0.96 4.39 8.81
C ALA A 65 -2.11 3.61 9.48
N CYS A 66 -2.01 2.27 9.48
CA CYS A 66 -2.90 1.41 10.26
C CYS A 66 -2.52 1.42 11.75
N SER A 67 -3.47 1.02 12.61
CA SER A 67 -3.27 0.94 14.06
C SER A 67 -2.31 -0.16 14.51
N MET A 68 -1.90 -1.08 13.61
CA MET A 68 -1.02 -2.19 13.98
C MET A 68 0.40 -1.73 14.34
N CYS A 69 0.98 -0.80 13.57
CA CYS A 69 2.35 -0.34 13.76
C CYS A 69 2.45 1.10 14.27
N GLY A 70 1.34 1.85 14.24
CA GLY A 70 1.29 3.24 14.70
C GLY A 70 2.32 4.14 14.00
N SER A 71 3.14 4.83 14.79
CA SER A 71 4.19 5.76 14.34
C SER A 71 5.38 5.09 13.67
N TYR A 72 5.58 3.78 13.87
CA TYR A 72 6.71 3.02 13.30
C TYR A 72 6.30 2.21 12.07
N CYS A 73 5.34 2.71 11.29
CA CYS A 73 4.91 2.08 10.06
C CYS A 73 6.07 2.00 9.06
N ALA A 74 6.43 0.78 8.63
CA ALA A 74 7.53 0.53 7.70
C ALA A 74 7.40 1.32 6.38
N ILE A 75 6.18 1.40 5.83
CA ILE A 75 5.90 2.16 4.59
C ILE A 75 6.15 3.66 4.82
N GLN A 76 5.72 4.20 5.96
CA GLN A 76 5.94 5.61 6.27
C GLN A 76 7.43 5.92 6.49
N VAL A 77 8.17 5.02 7.14
CA VAL A 77 9.61 5.15 7.34
C VAL A 77 10.32 5.09 5.99
N PHE A 78 9.96 4.13 5.13
CA PHE A 78 10.51 4.00 3.79
C PHE A 78 10.27 5.25 2.95
N ASN A 79 9.03 5.73 2.86
CA ASN A 79 8.69 6.94 2.12
C ASN A 79 9.41 8.20 2.67
N ARG A 80 9.65 8.26 3.99
CA ARG A 80 10.43 9.34 4.61
C ARG A 80 11.90 9.26 4.18
N SER A 81 12.48 8.07 4.14
CA SER A 81 13.86 7.86 3.70
C SER A 81 14.08 8.25 2.24
N GLU A 82 13.17 7.84 1.35
CA GLU A 82 13.21 8.23 -0.08
C GLU A 82 13.12 9.75 -0.24
N HIS A 83 12.22 10.41 0.47
CA HIS A 83 12.11 11.88 0.43
C HIS A 83 13.35 12.59 0.99
N ASN A 84 14.05 11.99 1.94
CA ASN A 84 15.30 12.51 2.47
C ASN A 84 16.44 12.35 1.44
N LEU A 85 16.53 11.21 0.76
CA LEU A 85 17.48 10.96 -0.33
C LEU A 85 17.30 11.96 -1.48
N GLU A 86 16.06 12.23 -1.89
CA GLU A 86 15.76 13.24 -2.91
C GLU A 86 16.20 14.66 -2.50
N LYS A 87 16.12 14.99 -1.20
CA LYS A 87 16.59 16.28 -0.68
C LYS A 87 18.11 16.37 -0.67
N GLU A 88 18.79 15.30 -0.28
CA GLU A 88 20.26 15.24 -0.29
C GLU A 88 20.80 15.38 -1.71
N LEU A 89 20.22 14.68 -2.69
CA LEU A 89 20.59 14.80 -4.11
C LEU A 89 20.41 16.23 -4.66
N LYS A 90 19.30 16.91 -4.31
CA LYS A 90 19.07 18.30 -4.73
C LYS A 90 20.02 19.29 -4.04
N ASN A 91 20.39 19.03 -2.79
CA ASN A 91 21.32 19.87 -2.05
C ASN A 91 22.74 19.80 -2.64
N ASP A 92 23.18 18.63 -3.11
CA ASP A 92 24.47 18.47 -3.81
C ASP A 92 24.51 19.18 -5.16
N GLU A 93 23.40 19.20 -5.93
CA GLU A 93 23.31 19.97 -7.18
C GLU A 93 23.37 21.49 -6.94
N SER A 94 22.81 21.98 -5.84
CA SER A 94 22.90 23.40 -5.45
C SER A 94 24.23 23.80 -4.80
N GLY A 95 25.12 22.84 -4.48
CA GLY A 95 26.47 23.08 -3.95
C GLY A 95 27.57 23.18 -5.01
N SER A 96 27.30 22.77 -6.26
CA SER A 96 28.26 22.79 -7.39
C SER A 96 28.16 24.07 -8.25
N ASN A 97 28.01 25.23 -7.61
CA ASN A 97 28.36 26.51 -8.22
C ASN A 97 29.47 27.18 -7.40
N CYS A 98 30.60 26.48 -7.26
CA CYS A 98 31.87 27.10 -6.91
C CYS A 98 32.49 27.60 -8.22
N GLY A 99 32.12 28.83 -8.61
CA GLY A 99 32.91 29.64 -9.54
C GLY A 99 34.19 30.15 -8.89
#